data_AF-A0A845XIM2-F1
#
_entry.id   AF-A0A845XIM2-F1
#
_cell.length_a   1.000
_cell.length_b   1.000
_cell.length_c   1.000
_cell.angle_alpha   90.00
_cell.angle_beta   90.00
_cell.angle_gamma   90.00
#
_symmetry.space_group_name_H-M   'P 1'
#
loop_
_entity.id
_entity.type
_entity.pdbx_description
1 polymer ?
#
loop_
_entity_poly.entity_id
_entity_poly.type
_entity_poly.pdbx_seq_one_letter_code
_entity_poly.pdbx_strand_id
1 'polypeptide(L)'
;MLIIQAGKYGRLGNRLILSAHLLAFAREYGYYFIDFGFDEYSDFFSSSNNRPILSWPKFPIDVPFANTIRTNSFKLSRHITVGGRAQKIFGAFNWFEQIYLDSLMDEVSLDLEENQELVERLTNSKFIVCDGWWIRSNNLVKKHSKFLIDFFQPVTAIQMRAKRRVEQLRDRVDYLIGVHVRREDYRDVAPHLVFDDQHWREILKHLKRLFYPQKIHFIVCSNEALEWDNIEGISYTFAKESAVIDMHILALCDYIIGPPSTFSEWAAFIGGAKLGVLRSKNIEFDIGKFSFVDFPIGTRI
;
A
#
# COMPACT_ATOMS: atom_id res chain seq x y z
N MET A 1 -2.01 -1.93 26.40
CA MET A 1 -3.07 -1.26 25.61
C MET A 1 -3.00 -1.81 24.19
N LEU A 2 -4.13 -2.04 23.51
CA LEU A 2 -4.18 -2.81 22.26
C LEU A 2 -5.07 -2.13 21.21
N ILE A 3 -4.60 -2.08 19.97
CA ILE A 3 -5.34 -1.67 18.78
C ILE A 3 -5.53 -2.87 17.87
N ILE A 4 -6.76 -3.06 17.40
CA ILE A 4 -7.13 -4.12 16.46
C ILE A 4 -7.65 -3.51 15.17
N GLN A 5 -6.99 -3.80 14.06
CA GLN A 5 -7.56 -3.65 12.72
C GLN A 5 -8.41 -4.90 12.42
N ALA A 6 -9.71 -4.71 12.19
CA ALA A 6 -10.66 -5.81 12.02
C ALA A 6 -11.28 -5.95 10.62
N GLY A 7 -11.17 -4.90 9.80
CA GLY A 7 -11.84 -4.81 8.50
C GLY A 7 -11.02 -5.38 7.34
N LYS A 8 -11.68 -5.61 6.20
CA LYS A 8 -11.00 -5.97 4.95
C LYS A 8 -11.28 -4.98 3.83
N TYR A 9 -10.29 -4.13 3.49
CA TYR A 9 -10.44 -3.06 2.49
C TYR A 9 -9.45 -3.20 1.33
N GLY A 10 -9.97 -3.33 0.11
CA GLY A 10 -9.17 -3.38 -1.11
C GLY A 10 -8.13 -4.52 -1.15
N ARG A 11 -7.11 -4.33 -1.99
CA ARG A 11 -6.00 -5.29 -2.23
C ARG A 11 -4.73 -4.84 -1.49
N LEU A 12 -3.58 -5.44 -1.82
CA LEU A 12 -2.27 -5.24 -1.18
C LEU A 12 -1.94 -3.79 -0.77
N GLY A 13 -2.00 -2.84 -1.70
CA GLY A 13 -1.66 -1.44 -1.42
C GLY A 13 -2.59 -0.82 -0.37
N ASN A 14 -3.88 -1.12 -0.44
CA ASN A 14 -4.83 -0.67 0.59
C ASN A 14 -4.49 -1.27 1.95
N ARG A 15 -4.13 -2.56 1.99
CA ARG A 15 -3.79 -3.23 3.26
C ARG A 15 -2.62 -2.57 3.93
N LEU A 16 -1.54 -2.40 3.18
CA LEU A 16 -0.31 -1.80 3.68
C LEU A 16 -0.54 -0.39 4.22
N ILE A 17 -1.28 0.45 3.48
CA ILE A 17 -1.59 1.83 3.91
C ILE A 17 -2.39 1.82 5.22
N LEU A 18 -3.51 1.09 5.29
CA LEU A 18 -4.34 1.07 6.50
C LEU A 18 -3.57 0.52 7.71
N SER A 19 -2.86 -0.60 7.53
CA SER A 19 -2.04 -1.18 8.58
C SER A 19 -0.95 -0.20 9.04
N ALA A 20 -0.31 0.52 8.12
CA ALA A 20 0.74 1.48 8.44
C ALA A 20 0.24 2.67 9.26
N HIS A 21 -0.93 3.22 8.94
CA HIS A 21 -1.53 4.30 9.74
C HIS A 21 -1.83 3.86 11.17
N LEU A 22 -2.54 2.74 11.33
CA LEU A 22 -2.88 2.23 12.66
C LEU A 22 -1.63 1.81 13.45
N LEU A 23 -0.63 1.24 12.78
CA LEU A 23 0.64 0.86 13.39
C LEU A 23 1.47 2.10 13.79
N ALA A 24 1.46 3.17 12.99
CA ALA A 24 2.13 4.43 13.35
C ALA A 24 1.53 5.03 14.62
N PHE A 25 0.19 5.07 14.71
CA PHE A 25 -0.50 5.49 15.92
C PHE A 25 -0.18 4.58 17.11
N ALA A 26 -0.22 3.26 16.92
CA ALA A 26 0.10 2.31 17.98
C ALA A 26 1.53 2.49 18.50
N ARG A 27 2.49 2.73 17.60
CA ARG A 27 3.87 3.01 17.96
C ARG A 27 4.03 4.32 18.72
N GLU A 28 3.36 5.38 18.28
CA GLU A 28 3.43 6.70 18.91
C GLU A 28 3.00 6.64 20.38
N TYR A 29 1.90 5.94 20.67
CA TYR A 29 1.29 5.92 21.99
C TYR A 29 1.54 4.63 22.79
N GLY A 30 2.44 3.76 22.32
CA GLY A 30 2.86 2.55 23.05
C GLY A 30 1.79 1.45 23.13
N TYR A 31 0.94 1.33 22.11
CA TYR A 31 -0.03 0.25 21.98
C TYR A 31 0.59 -0.98 21.32
N TYR A 32 0.11 -2.15 21.73
CA TYR A 32 0.18 -3.34 20.91
C TYR A 32 -0.74 -3.15 19.70
N PHE A 33 -0.34 -3.66 18.55
CA PHE A 33 -1.13 -3.62 17.33
C PHE A 33 -1.35 -5.04 16.81
N ILE A 34 -2.55 -5.30 16.32
CA ILE A 34 -2.94 -6.55 15.68
C ILE A 34 -3.74 -6.21 14.42
N ASP A 35 -3.38 -6.84 13.30
CA ASP A 35 -4.11 -6.72 12.04
C ASP A 35 -4.64 -8.07 11.58
N PHE A 36 -5.96 -8.25 11.67
CA PHE A 36 -6.63 -9.44 11.16
C PHE A 36 -6.93 -9.34 9.66
N GLY A 37 -7.02 -8.13 9.11
CA GLY A 37 -7.30 -7.90 7.69
C GLY A 37 -6.10 -8.15 6.77
N PHE A 38 -4.89 -8.35 7.32
CA PHE A 38 -3.65 -8.59 6.59
C PHE A 38 -3.30 -10.08 6.39
N ASP A 39 -4.20 -10.99 6.74
CA ASP A 39 -4.03 -12.45 6.65
C ASP A 39 -3.46 -12.94 5.31
N GLU A 40 -4.04 -12.50 4.18
CA GLU A 40 -3.70 -12.95 2.81
C GLU A 40 -2.28 -12.59 2.37
N TYR A 41 -1.69 -11.57 2.99
CA TYR A 41 -0.38 -11.06 2.61
C TYR A 41 0.71 -11.35 3.63
N SER A 42 0.35 -11.86 4.81
CA SER A 42 1.27 -11.97 5.95
C SER A 42 2.53 -12.81 5.67
N ASP A 43 2.46 -13.86 4.84
CA ASP A 43 3.65 -14.67 4.51
C ASP A 43 4.68 -13.94 3.64
N PHE A 44 4.29 -12.84 3.00
CA PHE A 44 5.17 -12.09 2.13
C PHE A 44 6.04 -11.08 2.88
N PHE A 45 5.80 -10.84 4.17
CA PHE A 45 6.47 -9.80 4.95
C PHE A 45 7.23 -10.38 6.15
N SER A 46 8.43 -9.85 6.41
CA SER A 46 9.34 -10.38 7.43
C SER A 46 8.80 -10.25 8.87
N SER A 47 7.92 -9.28 9.11
CA SER A 47 7.26 -9.07 10.40
C SER A 47 6.21 -10.14 10.75
N SER A 48 5.59 -10.78 9.75
CA SER A 48 4.45 -11.68 9.96
C SER A 48 4.57 -13.06 9.29
N ASN A 49 5.61 -13.31 8.49
CA ASN A 49 5.83 -14.61 7.86
C ASN A 49 5.93 -15.74 8.89
N ASN A 50 5.21 -16.85 8.64
CA ASN A 50 5.03 -17.99 9.56
C ASN A 50 4.42 -17.64 10.93
N ARG A 51 3.86 -16.44 11.12
CA ARG A 51 3.19 -16.01 12.37
C ARG A 51 1.68 -16.08 12.24
N PRO A 52 0.92 -16.41 13.29
CA PRO A 52 -0.54 -16.57 13.21
C PRO A 52 -1.28 -15.25 12.96
N ILE A 53 -0.60 -14.10 13.06
CA ILE A 53 -1.17 -12.78 12.84
C ILE A 53 -0.08 -11.72 12.60
N LEU A 54 -0.40 -10.68 11.83
CA LEU A 54 0.43 -9.47 11.79
C LEU A 54 0.23 -8.69 13.09
N SER A 55 1.33 -8.43 13.79
CA SER A 55 1.29 -7.77 15.09
C SER A 55 2.54 -6.95 15.38
N TRP A 56 2.37 -5.95 16.24
CA TRP A 56 3.46 -5.19 16.84
C TRP A 56 3.30 -5.13 18.37
N PRO A 57 4.33 -5.47 19.16
CA PRO A 57 5.56 -6.17 18.75
C PRO A 57 5.25 -7.51 18.06
N LYS A 58 6.23 -8.01 17.31
CA LYS A 58 6.10 -9.25 16.53
C LYS A 58 5.68 -10.42 17.42
N PHE A 59 4.71 -11.20 16.96
CA PHE A 59 4.27 -12.40 17.66
C PHE A 59 5.45 -13.37 17.89
N PRO A 60 5.70 -13.84 19.12
CA PRO A 60 6.97 -14.48 19.48
C PRO A 60 7.15 -15.89 18.89
N ILE A 61 6.07 -16.54 18.45
CA ILE A 61 6.07 -17.95 18.04
C ILE A 61 5.81 -18.12 16.54
N ASP A 62 6.63 -18.93 15.88
CA ASP A 62 6.34 -19.45 14.53
C ASP A 62 5.33 -20.59 14.64
N VAL A 63 4.33 -20.58 13.76
CA VAL A 63 3.23 -21.54 13.80
C VAL A 63 3.10 -22.24 12.45
N PRO A 64 3.22 -23.57 12.38
CA PRO A 64 2.87 -24.32 11.18
C PRO A 64 1.43 -24.03 10.75
N PHE A 65 1.16 -23.96 9.45
CA PHE A 65 -0.18 -23.66 8.92
C PHE A 65 -0.75 -22.30 9.39
N ALA A 66 0.11 -21.31 9.61
CA ALA A 66 -0.28 -19.96 10.04
C ALA A 66 -1.41 -19.36 9.17
N ASN A 67 -1.44 -19.64 7.86
CA ASN A 67 -2.50 -19.18 6.96
C ASN A 67 -3.91 -19.60 7.39
N THR A 68 -4.11 -20.88 7.73
CA THR A 68 -5.43 -21.38 8.16
C THR A 68 -5.87 -20.69 9.46
N ILE A 69 -4.92 -20.48 10.38
CA ILE A 69 -5.18 -19.77 11.64
C ILE A 69 -5.56 -18.33 11.36
N ARG A 70 -4.81 -17.61 10.50
CA ARG A 70 -5.11 -16.22 10.14
C ARG A 70 -6.50 -16.07 9.52
N THR A 71 -6.84 -16.91 8.54
CA THR A 71 -8.15 -16.85 7.87
C THR A 71 -9.30 -17.09 8.85
N ASN A 72 -9.16 -18.06 9.75
CA ASN A 72 -10.19 -18.33 10.76
C ASN A 72 -10.25 -17.21 11.82
N SER A 73 -9.10 -16.68 12.22
CA SER A 73 -9.01 -15.56 13.16
C SER A 73 -9.63 -14.29 12.58
N PHE A 74 -9.44 -14.02 11.29
CA PHE A 74 -10.11 -12.93 10.59
C PHE A 74 -11.63 -13.11 10.59
N LYS A 75 -12.14 -14.30 10.23
CA LYS A 75 -13.58 -14.58 10.26
C LYS A 75 -14.18 -14.37 11.64
N LEU A 76 -13.49 -14.83 12.69
CA LEU A 76 -13.90 -14.64 14.07
C LEU A 76 -13.89 -13.16 14.47
N SER A 77 -12.79 -12.45 14.20
CA SER A 77 -12.67 -11.01 14.45
C SER A 77 -13.82 -10.26 13.77
N ARG A 78 -14.06 -10.53 12.49
CA ARG A 78 -15.14 -9.92 11.71
C ARG A 78 -16.51 -10.19 12.32
N HIS A 79 -16.76 -11.40 12.81
CA HIS A 79 -18.03 -11.72 13.48
C HIS A 79 -18.26 -10.90 14.75
N ILE A 80 -17.20 -10.59 15.49
CA ILE A 80 -17.24 -9.84 16.74
C ILE A 80 -17.37 -8.33 16.48
N THR A 81 -16.66 -7.81 15.47
CA THR A 81 -16.56 -6.35 15.27
C THR A 81 -17.67 -5.77 14.38
N VAL A 82 -18.22 -6.56 13.44
CA VAL A 82 -19.27 -6.10 12.52
C VAL A 82 -20.62 -5.90 13.20
N GLY A 83 -21.37 -4.91 12.72
CA GLY A 83 -22.74 -4.64 13.15
C GLY A 83 -22.84 -4.07 14.57
N GLY A 84 -21.77 -3.42 15.03
CA GLY A 84 -21.69 -2.80 16.35
C GLY A 84 -21.77 -3.80 17.51
N ARG A 85 -21.52 -5.10 17.28
CA ARG A 85 -21.57 -6.12 18.35
C ARG A 85 -20.51 -5.85 19.43
N ALA A 86 -19.28 -5.53 19.02
CA ALA A 86 -18.24 -5.10 19.95
C ALA A 86 -18.69 -3.89 20.77
N GLN A 87 -19.25 -2.85 20.14
CA GLN A 87 -19.84 -1.71 20.85
C GLN A 87 -20.97 -2.12 21.81
N LYS A 88 -21.86 -3.04 21.44
CA LYS A 88 -22.94 -3.52 22.32
C LYS A 88 -22.43 -4.29 23.54
N ILE A 89 -21.36 -5.07 23.37
CA ILE A 89 -20.79 -5.91 24.43
C ILE A 89 -19.87 -5.08 25.34
N PHE A 90 -19.04 -4.25 24.76
CA PHE A 90 -17.94 -3.57 25.45
C PHE A 90 -18.12 -2.06 25.60
N GLY A 91 -19.07 -1.44 24.90
CA GLY A 91 -19.23 0.02 24.88
C GLY A 91 -19.68 0.66 26.19
N ALA A 92 -20.11 -0.14 27.18
CA ALA A 92 -20.35 0.34 28.54
C ALA A 92 -19.06 0.56 29.34
N PHE A 93 -17.92 0.05 28.84
CA PHE A 93 -16.64 0.17 29.51
C PHE A 93 -15.86 1.38 28.98
N ASN A 94 -15.46 2.28 29.88
CA ASN A 94 -14.65 3.46 29.57
C ASN A 94 -13.24 3.16 29.04
N TRP A 95 -12.79 1.91 29.10
CA TRP A 95 -11.50 1.47 28.59
C TRP A 95 -11.57 0.92 27.16
N PHE A 96 -12.77 0.87 26.57
CA PHE A 96 -13.04 0.37 25.23
C PHE A 96 -13.44 1.51 24.30
N GLU A 97 -12.84 1.57 23.13
CA GLU A 97 -13.23 2.46 22.04
C GLU A 97 -13.37 1.70 20.72
N GLN A 98 -14.29 2.16 19.87
CA GLN A 98 -14.47 1.63 18.53
C GLN A 98 -14.52 2.77 17.51
N ILE A 99 -13.69 2.65 16.47
CA ILE A 99 -13.80 3.43 15.25
C ILE A 99 -14.43 2.53 14.20
N TYR A 100 -15.64 2.88 13.77
CA TYR A 100 -16.35 2.19 12.71
C TYR A 100 -16.77 3.21 11.64
N LEU A 101 -16.28 3.04 10.42
CA LEU A 101 -16.65 3.85 9.26
C LEU A 101 -17.49 2.99 8.32
N ASP A 102 -18.78 3.32 8.19
CA ASP A 102 -19.74 2.53 7.42
C ASP A 102 -19.66 2.85 5.91
N SER A 103 -19.35 4.11 5.58
CA SER A 103 -19.18 4.56 4.21
C SER A 103 -17.71 4.59 3.79
N LEU A 104 -17.44 4.29 2.52
CA LEU A 104 -16.13 4.53 1.90
C LEU A 104 -15.83 6.02 1.68
N MET A 105 -16.80 6.91 1.95
CA MET A 105 -16.63 8.36 1.92
C MET A 105 -16.26 8.93 3.30
N ASP A 106 -16.60 8.23 4.38
CA ASP A 106 -16.29 8.66 5.74
C ASP A 106 -14.79 8.55 5.96
N GLU A 107 -14.21 9.55 6.61
CA GLU A 107 -12.80 9.56 6.98
C GLU A 107 -12.62 10.06 8.41
N VAL A 108 -11.54 9.61 9.03
CA VAL A 108 -11.14 10.08 10.34
C VAL A 108 -9.63 10.20 10.43
N SER A 109 -9.19 11.34 10.93
CA SER A 109 -7.79 11.57 11.26
C SER A 109 -7.50 11.20 12.71
N LEU A 110 -6.37 10.55 12.91
CA LEU A 110 -5.75 10.21 14.18
C LEU A 110 -4.50 11.07 14.44
N ASP A 111 -4.29 12.12 13.63
CA ASP A 111 -3.29 13.13 13.91
C ASP A 111 -3.83 14.12 14.95
N LEU A 112 -3.03 14.38 15.98
CA LEU A 112 -3.46 15.19 17.14
C LEU A 112 -3.86 16.61 16.73
N GLU A 113 -3.18 17.17 15.73
CA GLU A 113 -3.44 18.52 15.22
C GLU A 113 -4.78 18.63 14.46
N GLU A 114 -5.29 17.51 13.94
CA GLU A 114 -6.51 17.47 13.14
C GLU A 114 -7.72 17.01 13.96
N ASN A 115 -7.53 16.17 14.98
CA ASN A 115 -8.63 15.61 15.77
C ASN A 115 -8.24 15.32 17.23
N GLN A 116 -7.96 16.38 17.99
CA GLN A 116 -7.52 16.30 19.38
C GLN A 116 -8.49 15.48 20.26
N GLU A 117 -9.80 15.75 20.19
CA GLU A 117 -10.80 15.09 21.04
C GLU A 117 -10.80 13.56 20.83
N LEU A 118 -10.75 13.10 19.58
CA LEU A 118 -10.69 11.67 19.29
C LEU A 118 -9.38 11.07 19.80
N VAL A 119 -8.25 11.70 19.53
CA VAL A 119 -6.94 11.17 19.96
C VAL A 119 -6.86 11.07 21.48
N GLU A 120 -7.37 12.05 22.23
CA GLU A 120 -7.47 12.00 23.69
C GLU A 120 -8.37 10.85 24.16
N ARG A 121 -9.52 10.63 23.53
CA ARG A 121 -10.39 9.48 23.86
C ARG A 121 -9.69 8.14 23.63
N LEU A 122 -9.06 7.99 22.47
CA LEU A 122 -8.34 6.77 22.10
C LEU A 122 -7.18 6.49 23.06
N THR A 123 -6.37 7.50 23.37
CA THR A 123 -5.20 7.36 24.26
C THR A 123 -5.57 7.08 25.71
N ASN A 124 -6.80 7.41 26.13
CA ASN A 124 -7.35 7.01 27.44
C ASN A 124 -7.92 5.58 27.46
N SER A 125 -8.07 4.95 26.29
CA SER A 125 -8.64 3.61 26.16
C SER A 125 -7.57 2.53 26.17
N LYS A 126 -7.89 1.38 26.79
CA LYS A 126 -7.00 0.22 26.85
C LYS A 126 -7.14 -0.68 25.63
N PHE A 127 -8.30 -0.63 24.96
CA PHE A 127 -8.63 -1.48 23.84
C PHE A 127 -9.39 -0.70 22.77
N ILE A 128 -8.84 -0.68 21.55
CA ILE A 128 -9.39 0.07 20.42
C ILE A 128 -9.65 -0.90 19.28
N VAL A 129 -10.86 -0.89 18.74
CA VAL A 129 -11.21 -1.64 17.52
C VAL A 129 -11.41 -0.66 16.37
N CYS A 130 -10.70 -0.91 15.26
CA CYS A 130 -10.76 -0.10 14.06
C CYS A 130 -11.31 -0.90 12.89
N ASP A 131 -12.35 -0.36 12.25
CA ASP A 131 -13.01 -0.94 11.08
C ASP A 131 -13.47 0.21 10.17
N GLY A 132 -12.55 0.67 9.32
CA GLY A 132 -12.81 1.74 8.35
C GLY A 132 -11.67 1.85 7.35
N TRP A 133 -11.99 2.20 6.10
CA TRP A 133 -10.95 2.36 5.07
C TRP A 133 -10.13 3.63 5.29
N TRP A 134 -10.76 4.77 5.56
CA TRP A 134 -10.11 6.08 5.68
C TRP A 134 -9.80 6.46 7.14
N ILE A 135 -9.22 5.54 7.89
CA ILE A 135 -8.60 5.86 9.17
C ILE A 135 -7.15 6.25 8.89
N ARG A 136 -6.78 7.51 9.14
CA ARG A 136 -5.48 8.09 8.75
C ARG A 136 -4.75 8.69 9.93
N SER A 137 -3.43 8.75 9.81
CA SER A 137 -2.49 9.31 10.78
C SER A 137 -1.24 9.78 10.02
N ASN A 138 -1.46 10.72 9.10
CA ASN A 138 -0.51 11.13 8.09
C ASN A 138 0.79 11.64 8.72
N ASN A 139 0.67 12.51 9.73
CA ASN A 139 1.82 13.05 10.45
C ASN A 139 2.60 11.93 11.16
N LEU A 140 1.89 10.97 11.77
CA LEU A 140 2.53 9.84 12.43
C LEU A 140 3.21 8.87 11.44
N VAL A 141 2.61 8.64 10.27
CA VAL A 141 3.25 7.82 9.22
C VAL A 141 4.52 8.48 8.71
N LYS A 142 4.50 9.80 8.47
CA LYS A 142 5.69 10.56 8.12
C LYS A 142 6.78 10.45 9.19
N LYS A 143 6.40 10.68 10.46
CA LYS A 143 7.28 10.62 11.64
C LYS A 143 7.91 9.24 11.83
N HIS A 144 7.15 8.17 11.64
CA HIS A 144 7.59 6.78 11.86
C HIS A 144 7.95 6.04 10.57
N SER A 145 8.15 6.76 9.45
CA SER A 145 8.39 6.20 8.12
C SER A 145 9.46 5.12 8.09
N LYS A 146 10.65 5.38 8.64
CA LYS A 146 11.74 4.38 8.73
C LYS A 146 11.29 3.08 9.39
N PHE A 147 10.59 3.18 10.52
CA PHE A 147 10.09 2.02 11.22
C PHE A 147 9.05 1.24 10.39
N LEU A 148 8.14 1.94 9.72
CA LEU A 148 7.12 1.32 8.90
C LEU A 148 7.72 0.60 7.70
N ILE A 149 8.70 1.21 7.03
CA ILE A 149 9.46 0.59 5.93
C ILE A 149 10.13 -0.69 6.41
N ASP A 150 10.85 -0.66 7.53
CA ASP A 150 11.50 -1.83 8.11
C ASP A 150 10.47 -2.92 8.51
N PHE A 151 9.33 -2.53 9.10
CA PHE A 151 8.28 -3.44 9.54
C PHE A 151 7.58 -4.15 8.37
N PHE A 152 7.35 -3.44 7.26
CA PHE A 152 6.76 -3.99 6.04
C PHE A 152 7.81 -4.38 5.00
N GLN A 153 9.04 -4.70 5.42
CA GLN A 153 10.04 -5.28 4.55
C GLN A 153 9.57 -6.66 4.03
N PRO A 154 9.53 -6.91 2.72
CA PRO A 154 9.20 -8.23 2.19
C PRO A 154 10.19 -9.29 2.66
N VAL A 155 9.84 -10.58 2.57
CA VAL A 155 10.79 -11.66 2.84
C VAL A 155 11.94 -11.67 1.83
N THR A 156 13.12 -12.17 2.22
CA THR A 156 14.34 -12.16 1.38
C THR A 156 14.12 -12.75 -0.01
N ALA A 157 13.31 -13.79 -0.15
CA ALA A 157 13.00 -14.41 -1.45
C ALA A 157 12.34 -13.42 -2.43
N ILE A 158 11.41 -12.58 -1.93
CA ILE A 158 10.74 -11.55 -2.74
C ILE A 158 11.73 -10.45 -3.09
N GLN A 159 12.51 -9.98 -2.11
CA GLN A 159 13.52 -8.96 -2.30
C GLN A 159 14.53 -9.36 -3.39
N MET A 160 15.11 -10.56 -3.29
CA MET A 160 16.06 -11.07 -4.28
C MET A 160 15.44 -11.21 -5.67
N ARG A 161 14.17 -11.66 -5.75
CA ARG A 161 13.48 -11.83 -7.02
C ARG A 161 13.22 -10.50 -7.72
N ALA A 162 12.76 -9.47 -6.99
CA ALA A 162 12.60 -8.13 -7.52
C ALA A 162 13.94 -7.52 -7.93
N LYS A 163 14.97 -7.65 -7.07
CA LYS A 163 16.32 -7.13 -7.32
C LYS A 163 16.90 -7.70 -8.62
N ARG A 164 16.77 -9.01 -8.84
CA ARG A 164 17.23 -9.67 -10.08
C ARG A 164 16.57 -9.11 -11.34
N ARG A 165 15.30 -8.69 -11.28
CA ARG A 165 14.60 -8.06 -12.41
C ARG A 165 15.14 -6.67 -12.73
N VAL A 166 15.57 -5.94 -11.71
CA VAL A 166 16.04 -4.56 -11.81
C VAL A 166 17.53 -4.45 -12.13
N GLU A 167 18.38 -5.23 -11.47
CA GLU A 167 19.85 -5.18 -11.64
C GLU A 167 20.29 -5.37 -13.09
N GLN A 168 19.63 -6.30 -13.81
CA GLN A 168 19.94 -6.58 -15.22
C GLN A 168 19.73 -5.36 -16.14
N LEU A 169 18.89 -4.41 -15.73
CA LEU A 169 18.52 -3.22 -16.49
C LEU A 169 19.31 -2.00 -16.01
N ARG A 170 19.56 -1.90 -14.70
CA ARG A 170 20.12 -0.74 -14.00
C ARG A 170 21.46 -0.28 -14.60
N ASP A 171 22.36 -1.22 -14.92
CA ASP A 171 23.72 -0.91 -15.37
C ASP A 171 23.79 -0.24 -16.76
N ARG A 172 22.67 -0.18 -17.48
CA ARG A 172 22.61 0.28 -18.88
C ARG A 172 21.89 1.62 -19.05
N VAL A 173 21.33 2.17 -17.97
CA VAL A 173 20.47 3.34 -18.01
C VAL A 173 20.76 4.32 -16.89
N ASP A 174 20.50 5.59 -17.14
CA ASP A 174 20.57 6.63 -16.13
C ASP A 174 19.36 6.51 -15.19
N TYR A 175 18.17 6.26 -15.75
CA TYR A 175 16.94 6.07 -14.98
C TYR A 175 16.16 4.83 -15.38
N LEU A 176 15.67 4.10 -14.38
CA LEU A 176 14.65 3.08 -14.52
C LEU A 176 13.30 3.67 -14.14
N ILE A 177 12.33 3.57 -15.05
CA ILE A 177 10.98 4.09 -14.85
C ILE A 177 10.01 2.90 -14.71
N GLY A 178 9.43 2.75 -13.53
CA GLY A 178 8.36 1.79 -13.28
C GLY A 178 7.05 2.26 -13.89
N VAL A 179 6.44 1.43 -14.73
CA VAL A 179 5.14 1.71 -15.35
C VAL A 179 4.11 0.79 -14.72
N HIS A 180 3.17 1.33 -13.99
CA HIS A 180 2.06 0.57 -13.40
C HIS A 180 0.82 0.68 -14.29
N VAL A 181 0.56 -0.39 -15.04
CA VAL A 181 -0.67 -0.55 -15.82
C VAL A 181 -1.74 -1.18 -14.94
N ARG A 182 -2.77 -0.40 -14.58
CA ARG A 182 -3.88 -0.85 -13.75
C ARG A 182 -5.16 -0.87 -14.56
N ARG A 183 -5.76 -2.04 -14.77
CA ARG A 183 -6.97 -2.17 -15.58
C ARG A 183 -8.09 -2.97 -14.91
N GLU A 184 -7.82 -4.19 -14.41
CA GLU A 184 -8.88 -5.13 -14.01
C GLU A 184 -10.03 -4.52 -13.20
N ASP A 185 -9.84 -4.26 -11.91
CA ASP A 185 -10.85 -3.67 -11.01
C ASP A 185 -11.24 -2.26 -11.45
N TYR A 186 -10.35 -1.54 -12.15
CA TYR A 186 -10.60 -0.18 -12.62
C TYR A 186 -11.65 -0.13 -13.73
N ARG A 187 -11.85 -1.21 -14.49
CA ARG A 187 -12.96 -1.30 -15.45
C ARG A 187 -14.31 -1.06 -14.79
N ASP A 188 -14.46 -1.50 -13.54
CA ASP A 188 -15.71 -1.38 -12.80
C ASP A 188 -15.74 -0.11 -11.94
N VAL A 189 -14.65 0.21 -11.23
CA VAL A 189 -14.65 1.30 -10.24
C VAL A 189 -14.25 2.67 -10.79
N ALA A 190 -13.44 2.72 -11.84
CA ALA A 190 -12.94 3.97 -12.42
C ALA A 190 -12.58 3.80 -13.90
N PRO A 191 -13.55 3.52 -14.79
CA PRO A 191 -13.30 3.20 -16.20
C PRO A 191 -12.59 4.33 -16.96
N HIS A 192 -12.73 5.56 -16.49
CA HIS A 192 -12.05 6.74 -17.07
C HIS A 192 -10.53 6.75 -16.81
N LEU A 193 -10.01 5.94 -15.88
CA LEU A 193 -8.59 5.74 -15.57
C LEU A 193 -8.01 4.46 -16.22
N VAL A 194 -8.81 3.75 -17.02
CA VAL A 194 -8.36 2.59 -17.78
C VAL A 194 -7.80 3.06 -19.12
N PHE A 195 -6.47 3.00 -19.25
CA PHE A 195 -5.75 3.38 -20.46
C PHE A 195 -5.47 2.17 -21.35
N ASP A 196 -5.83 2.26 -22.63
CA ASP A 196 -5.53 1.23 -23.64
C ASP A 196 -4.04 1.21 -24.03
N ASP A 197 -3.65 0.21 -24.82
CA ASP A 197 -2.25 0.00 -25.19
C ASP A 197 -1.70 1.15 -26.05
N GLN A 198 -2.52 1.71 -26.95
CA GLN A 198 -2.11 2.84 -27.78
C GLN A 198 -1.81 4.06 -26.91
N HIS A 199 -2.63 4.30 -25.89
CA HIS A 199 -2.42 5.39 -24.94
C HIS A 199 -1.11 5.22 -24.16
N TRP A 200 -0.81 4.01 -23.68
CA TRP A 200 0.46 3.72 -23.02
C TRP A 200 1.66 3.93 -23.95
N ARG A 201 1.57 3.52 -25.23
CA ARG A 201 2.64 3.76 -26.21
C ARG A 201 2.94 5.25 -26.35
N GLU A 202 1.92 6.10 -26.41
CA GLU A 202 2.11 7.55 -26.49
C GLU A 202 2.69 8.15 -25.20
N ILE A 203 2.28 7.64 -24.03
CA ILE A 203 2.90 8.00 -22.74
C ILE A 203 4.39 7.65 -22.72
N LEU A 204 4.78 6.44 -23.15
CA LEU A 204 6.19 6.03 -23.18
C LEU A 204 7.03 6.88 -24.12
N LYS A 205 6.50 7.20 -25.32
CA LYS A 205 7.16 8.12 -26.27
C LYS A 205 7.31 9.51 -25.69
N HIS A 206 6.29 10.00 -24.98
CA HIS A 206 6.33 11.30 -24.33
C HIS A 206 7.39 11.35 -23.22
N LEU A 207 7.39 10.35 -22.33
CA LEU A 207 8.42 10.21 -21.30
C LEU A 207 9.83 10.13 -21.90
N LYS A 208 10.00 9.40 -23.01
CA LYS A 208 11.30 9.33 -23.68
C LYS A 208 11.80 10.70 -24.15
N ARG A 209 10.91 11.58 -24.62
CA ARG A 209 11.25 12.96 -24.99
C ARG A 209 11.56 13.82 -23.76
N LEU A 210 10.76 13.70 -22.70
CA LEU A 210 10.94 14.47 -21.47
C LEU A 210 12.29 14.18 -20.79
N PHE A 211 12.68 12.92 -20.76
CA PHE A 211 13.94 12.46 -20.14
C PHE A 211 15.12 12.50 -21.13
N TYR A 212 15.03 13.19 -22.27
CA TYR A 212 16.19 13.37 -23.14
C TYR A 212 17.15 14.43 -22.54
N PRO A 213 18.48 14.22 -22.54
CA PRO A 213 19.25 13.18 -23.24
C PRO A 213 19.51 11.89 -22.43
N GLN A 214 18.90 11.72 -21.27
CA GLN A 214 19.14 10.56 -20.40
C GLN A 214 18.69 9.24 -21.04
N LYS A 215 19.46 8.20 -20.76
CA LYS A 215 19.14 6.81 -21.08
C LYS A 215 18.13 6.31 -20.07
N ILE A 216 16.96 5.91 -20.55
CA ILE A 216 15.90 5.39 -19.71
C ILE A 216 15.48 4.00 -20.19
N HIS A 217 15.04 3.18 -19.25
CA HIS A 217 14.35 1.92 -19.52
C HIS A 217 13.05 1.87 -18.73
N PHE A 218 12.00 1.33 -19.34
CA PHE A 218 10.72 1.13 -18.66
C PHE A 218 10.55 -0.30 -18.18
N ILE A 219 10.19 -0.50 -16.92
CA ILE A 219 9.75 -1.81 -16.41
C ILE A 219 8.25 -1.78 -16.14
N VAL A 220 7.50 -2.58 -16.88
CA VAL A 220 6.04 -2.55 -16.90
C VAL A 220 5.49 -3.62 -15.97
N CYS A 221 4.79 -3.18 -14.93
CA CYS A 221 4.05 -4.01 -13.98
C CYS A 221 2.56 -3.86 -14.27
N SER A 222 1.83 -4.96 -14.29
CA SER A 222 0.42 -4.96 -14.69
C SER A 222 -0.37 -5.98 -13.91
N ASN A 223 -1.61 -5.64 -13.57
CA ASN A 223 -2.53 -6.62 -12.97
C ASN A 223 -3.19 -7.56 -14.00
N GLU A 224 -2.89 -7.39 -15.29
CA GLU A 224 -3.30 -8.32 -16.35
C GLU A 224 -2.15 -8.63 -17.31
N ALA A 225 -2.30 -9.70 -18.09
CA ALA A 225 -1.37 -10.01 -19.16
C ALA A 225 -1.38 -8.89 -20.23
N LEU A 226 -0.19 -8.42 -20.59
CA LEU A 226 0.01 -7.41 -21.63
C LEU A 226 0.90 -7.96 -22.73
N GLU A 227 0.58 -7.58 -23.96
CA GLU A 227 1.36 -7.87 -25.14
C GLU A 227 1.46 -6.59 -25.98
N TRP A 228 2.60 -5.92 -25.88
CA TRP A 228 2.90 -4.77 -26.73
C TRP A 228 3.93 -5.19 -27.78
N ASP A 229 3.58 -5.02 -29.05
CA ASP A 229 4.56 -5.01 -30.15
C ASP A 229 5.68 -4.01 -29.89
N ASN A 230 6.84 -4.23 -30.50
CA ASN A 230 7.98 -3.33 -30.41
C ASN A 230 7.57 -1.88 -30.66
N ILE A 231 7.89 -1.00 -29.72
CA ILE A 231 7.64 0.44 -29.82
C ILE A 231 8.95 1.09 -30.29
N GLU A 232 8.96 1.61 -31.51
CA GLU A 232 10.18 2.20 -32.10
C GLU A 232 10.82 3.24 -31.18
N GLY A 233 12.12 3.06 -30.92
CA GLY A 233 12.92 3.98 -30.08
C GLY A 233 12.67 3.89 -28.56
N ILE A 234 11.84 2.96 -28.09
CA ILE A 234 11.48 2.80 -26.68
C ILE A 234 12.05 1.49 -26.12
N SER A 235 12.81 1.58 -25.04
CA SER A 235 13.36 0.43 -24.32
C SER A 235 12.45 0.07 -23.15
N TYR A 236 11.80 -1.10 -23.20
CA TYR A 236 10.93 -1.57 -22.12
C TYR A 236 10.95 -3.09 -21.94
N THR A 237 10.54 -3.55 -20.77
CA THR A 237 10.33 -4.97 -20.45
C THR A 237 9.11 -5.13 -19.54
N PHE A 238 8.35 -6.21 -19.71
CA PHE A 238 7.30 -6.58 -18.76
C PHE A 238 7.91 -7.34 -17.57
N ALA A 239 7.56 -6.97 -16.34
CA ALA A 239 8.01 -7.66 -15.14
C ALA A 239 7.46 -9.10 -15.05
N LYS A 240 6.15 -9.26 -15.29
CA LYS A 240 5.42 -10.54 -15.26
C LYS A 240 5.63 -11.30 -13.94
N GLU A 241 5.51 -10.62 -12.80
CA GLU A 241 5.63 -11.22 -11.47
C GLU A 241 4.33 -11.13 -10.67
N SER A 242 4.31 -11.71 -9.47
CA SER A 242 3.19 -11.54 -8.54
C SER A 242 3.09 -10.09 -8.03
N ALA A 243 1.91 -9.67 -7.60
CA ALA A 243 1.66 -8.31 -7.10
C ALA A 243 2.66 -7.81 -6.05
N VAL A 244 3.10 -8.66 -5.10
CA VAL A 244 4.07 -8.23 -4.07
C VAL A 244 5.47 -8.01 -4.66
N ILE A 245 5.87 -8.84 -5.63
CA ILE A 245 7.14 -8.69 -6.32
C ILE A 245 7.10 -7.46 -7.25
N ASP A 246 6.02 -7.30 -8.03
CA ASP A 246 5.82 -6.13 -8.90
C ASP A 246 5.85 -4.82 -8.09
N MET A 247 5.20 -4.77 -6.92
CA MET A 247 5.26 -3.61 -6.03
C MET A 247 6.70 -3.29 -5.63
N HIS A 248 7.49 -4.31 -5.30
CA HIS A 248 8.87 -4.13 -4.90
C HIS A 248 9.80 -3.82 -6.08
N ILE A 249 9.49 -4.30 -7.29
CA ILE A 249 10.15 -3.87 -8.53
C ILE A 249 9.94 -2.38 -8.74
N LEU A 250 8.70 -1.90 -8.63
CA LEU A 250 8.39 -0.46 -8.73
C LEU A 250 9.16 0.36 -7.67
N ALA A 251 9.25 -0.15 -6.45
CA ALA A 251 10.01 0.50 -5.37
C ALA A 251 11.53 0.58 -5.63
N LEU A 252 12.06 -0.24 -6.53
CA LEU A 252 13.48 -0.21 -6.91
C LEU A 252 13.76 0.69 -8.13
N CYS A 253 12.72 1.32 -8.71
CA CYS A 253 12.85 2.29 -9.80
C CYS A 253 13.14 3.70 -9.28
N ASP A 254 13.63 4.60 -10.13
CA ASP A 254 13.85 6.01 -9.77
C ASP A 254 12.55 6.83 -9.87
N TYR A 255 11.71 6.47 -10.85
CA TYR A 255 10.42 7.08 -11.11
C TYR A 255 9.37 5.99 -11.26
N ILE A 256 8.14 6.29 -10.84
CA ILE A 256 6.96 5.45 -11.05
C ILE A 256 5.92 6.29 -11.78
N ILE A 257 5.29 5.73 -12.80
CA ILE A 257 4.13 6.33 -13.46
C ILE A 257 2.97 5.34 -13.52
N GLY A 258 1.76 5.82 -13.23
CA GLY A 258 0.55 5.00 -13.23
C GLY A 258 -0.70 5.84 -13.03
N PRO A 259 -1.89 5.25 -13.17
CA PRO A 259 -3.11 5.89 -12.69
C PRO A 259 -3.04 6.08 -11.16
N PRO A 260 -3.90 6.95 -10.59
CA PRO A 260 -4.04 7.11 -9.15
C PRO A 260 -4.19 5.72 -8.51
N SER A 261 -3.27 5.29 -7.62
CA SER A 261 -3.30 3.93 -7.06
C SER A 261 -2.51 3.82 -5.77
N THR A 262 -3.12 3.21 -4.74
CA THR A 262 -2.46 2.87 -3.47
C THR A 262 -1.24 1.96 -3.66
N PHE A 263 -1.24 1.15 -4.72
CA PHE A 263 -0.14 0.25 -5.07
C PHE A 263 1.12 1.03 -5.48
N SER A 264 0.97 2.00 -6.39
CA SER A 264 2.08 2.87 -6.82
C SER A 264 2.54 3.80 -5.70
N GLU A 265 1.59 4.31 -4.92
CA GLU A 265 1.86 5.21 -3.80
C GLU A 265 2.69 4.52 -2.71
N TRP A 266 2.31 3.29 -2.34
CA TRP A 266 3.09 2.50 -1.40
C TRP A 266 4.50 2.18 -1.93
N ALA A 267 4.61 1.76 -3.20
CA ALA A 267 5.90 1.47 -3.81
C ALA A 267 6.83 2.69 -3.83
N ALA A 268 6.29 3.87 -4.16
CA ALA A 268 7.02 5.13 -4.13
C ALA A 268 7.48 5.50 -2.71
N PHE A 269 6.61 5.33 -1.71
CA PHE A 269 6.91 5.61 -0.30
C PHE A 269 8.06 4.75 0.23
N ILE A 270 8.00 3.42 0.03
CA ILE A 270 9.05 2.52 0.56
C ILE A 270 10.35 2.56 -0.25
N GLY A 271 10.26 2.89 -1.54
CA GLY A 271 11.38 2.92 -2.47
C GLY A 271 12.08 4.27 -2.60
N GLY A 272 11.42 5.36 -2.19
CA GLY A 272 11.87 6.71 -2.45
C GLY A 272 11.79 7.13 -3.92
N ALA A 273 11.04 6.39 -4.75
CA ALA A 273 10.83 6.75 -6.15
C ALA A 273 9.93 7.97 -6.27
N LYS A 274 10.15 8.83 -7.28
CA LYS A 274 9.21 9.92 -7.57
C LYS A 274 8.00 9.37 -8.32
N LEU A 275 6.80 9.68 -7.87
CA LEU A 275 5.54 9.21 -8.45
C LEU A 275 4.89 10.27 -9.34
N GLY A 276 4.58 9.89 -10.58
CA GLY A 276 3.74 10.63 -11.52
C GLY A 276 2.38 9.97 -11.66
N VAL A 277 1.30 10.71 -11.41
CA VAL A 277 -0.07 10.19 -11.40
C VAL A 277 -0.87 10.64 -12.62
N LEU A 278 -1.31 9.68 -13.43
CA LEU A 278 -2.11 9.88 -14.64
C LEU A 278 -3.60 9.99 -14.30
N ARG A 279 -4.08 11.22 -14.04
CA ARG A 279 -5.48 11.49 -13.65
C ARG A 279 -6.47 11.57 -14.80
N SER A 280 -5.99 11.56 -16.04
CA SER A 280 -6.83 11.61 -17.23
C SER A 280 -6.07 11.05 -18.43
N LYS A 281 -6.74 10.95 -19.57
CA LYS A 281 -6.12 10.62 -20.86
C LYS A 281 -5.32 11.79 -21.46
N ASN A 282 -5.13 12.90 -20.74
CA ASN A 282 -4.28 13.98 -21.23
C ASN A 282 -2.80 13.62 -20.97
N ILE A 283 -1.99 13.65 -22.02
CA ILE A 283 -0.56 13.32 -21.99
C ILE A 283 0.29 14.57 -21.63
N GLU A 284 -0.33 15.74 -21.48
CA GLU A 284 0.33 16.97 -21.04
C GLU A 284 0.72 16.92 -19.55
N PHE A 285 1.78 16.17 -19.25
CA PHE A 285 2.48 16.20 -17.98
C PHE A 285 3.98 16.36 -18.22
N ASP A 286 4.66 16.98 -17.26
CA ASP A 286 6.10 17.24 -17.29
C ASP A 286 6.82 16.49 -16.14
N ILE A 287 8.16 16.54 -16.12
CA ILE A 287 8.97 15.89 -15.07
C ILE A 287 8.71 16.49 -13.68
N GLY A 288 8.33 17.76 -13.58
CA GLY A 288 7.96 18.43 -12.33
C GLY A 288 6.68 17.90 -11.69
N LYS A 289 5.85 17.15 -12.43
CA LYS A 289 4.69 16.43 -11.87
C LYS A 289 5.07 15.17 -11.10
N PHE A 290 6.31 14.69 -11.20
CA PHE A 290 6.80 13.59 -10.39
C PHE A 290 7.26 14.09 -9.03
N SER A 291 6.69 13.56 -7.96
CA SER A 291 6.96 13.99 -6.59
C SER A 291 7.27 12.82 -5.67
N PHE A 292 8.04 13.06 -4.60
CA PHE A 292 8.23 12.07 -3.56
C PHE A 292 6.93 11.87 -2.78
N VAL A 293 6.71 10.65 -2.31
CA VAL A 293 5.58 10.31 -1.43
C VAL A 293 6.10 10.31 0.01
N ASP A 294 5.83 11.39 0.75
CA ASP A 294 6.24 11.51 2.16
C ASP A 294 5.50 10.52 3.07
N PHE A 295 4.23 10.26 2.76
CA PHE A 295 3.37 9.30 3.43
C PHE A 295 2.24 8.90 2.46
N PRO A 296 1.89 7.61 2.38
CA PRO A 296 0.83 7.16 1.49
C PRO A 296 -0.53 7.40 2.15
N ILE A 297 -1.39 8.20 1.51
CA ILE A 297 -2.73 8.56 2.01
C ILE A 297 -3.79 7.61 1.43
N GLY A 298 -3.49 7.01 0.28
CA GLY A 298 -4.46 6.31 -0.52
C GLY A 298 -5.16 7.23 -1.51
N THR A 299 -5.92 6.63 -2.43
CA THR A 299 -6.37 7.36 -3.61
C THR A 299 -7.89 7.41 -3.70
N ARG A 300 -8.42 8.63 -3.85
CA ARG A 300 -9.81 8.84 -4.28
C ARG A 300 -9.82 8.80 -5.82
N ILE A 301 -10.57 7.85 -6.36
CA ILE A 301 -10.76 7.57 -7.80
C ILE A 301 -12.17 7.91 -8.24
#